data_AF-A0A2Z3GK03-F1
#
_entry.id   AF-A0A2Z3GK03-F1
#
_cell.length_a   1.000
_cell.length_b   1.000
_cell.length_c   1.000
_cell.angle_alpha   90.00
_cell.angle_beta   90.00
_cell.angle_gamma   90.00
#
_symmetry.space_group_name_H-M   'P 1'
#
loop_
_entity.id
_entity.type
_entity.pdbx_description
1 polymer ?
#
loop_
_entity_poly.entity_id
_entity_poly.type
_entity_poly.pdbx_seq_one_letter_code
_entity_poly.pdbx_strand_id
1 'polypeptide(L)'
;MSAYLIVLDPACDTWIFEVASAAGLDVTAFDLPATLPDFIDFIKEEGIEDDARVNRLLQAIKQAQPPAYRELAEFVAEIMDTRSKLWQQS
;
A
#
# COMPACT_ATOMS: atom_id res chain seq x y z
N MET A 1 -1.09 -11.28 -12.13
CA MET A 1 -0.93 -11.47 -10.68
C MET A 1 -1.70 -10.35 -10.03
N SER A 2 -2.93 -10.62 -9.56
CA SER A 2 -3.81 -9.58 -9.04
C SER A 2 -3.32 -9.19 -7.64
N ALA A 3 -2.78 -7.98 -7.51
CA ALA A 3 -2.51 -7.39 -6.21
C ALA A 3 -3.88 -7.03 -5.60
N TYR A 4 -4.26 -7.70 -4.53
CA TYR A 4 -5.46 -7.34 -3.79
C TYR A 4 -5.18 -6.01 -3.10
N LEU A 5 -5.72 -4.93 -3.68
CA LEU A 5 -5.81 -3.64 -3.00
C LEU A 5 -6.79 -3.85 -1.84
N ILE A 6 -6.27 -3.94 -0.62
CA ILE A 6 -7.13 -3.96 0.57
C ILE A 6 -7.70 -2.55 0.69
N VAL A 7 -8.96 -2.40 0.32
CA VAL A 7 -9.70 -1.13 0.41
C VAL A 7 -10.01 -0.88 1.90
N LEU A 8 -9.14 -0.10 2.55
CA LEU A 8 -9.37 0.55 3.85
C LEU A 8 -9.19 2.07 3.66
N ASP A 9 -10.00 2.58 2.74
CA ASP A 9 -10.20 3.98 2.36
C ASP A 9 -10.85 4.72 3.55
N PRO A 10 -10.13 5.51 4.39
CA PRO A 10 -9.11 6.55 4.10
C PRO A 10 -7.79 6.39 4.90
N ALA A 11 -7.60 5.25 5.59
CA ALA A 11 -6.41 5.00 6.41
C ALA A 11 -5.20 4.59 5.54
N CYS A 12 -5.47 4.02 4.36
CA CYS A 12 -4.42 3.61 3.43
C CYS A 12 -3.63 4.80 2.85
N ASP A 13 -4.26 5.92 2.53
CA ASP A 13 -3.60 7.04 1.85
C ASP A 13 -2.48 7.64 2.72
N THR A 14 -2.83 7.97 3.97
CA THR A 14 -1.88 8.45 4.98
C THR A 14 -0.82 7.39 5.27
N TRP A 15 -1.23 6.13 5.40
CA TRP A 15 -0.31 5.02 5.66
C TRP A 15 0.74 4.88 4.55
N ILE A 16 0.36 4.98 3.27
CA ILE A 16 1.30 4.89 2.13
C ILE A 16 2.36 5.99 2.24
N PHE A 17 1.94 7.24 2.51
CA PHE A 17 2.84 8.38 2.63
C PHE A 17 3.81 8.23 3.81
N GLU A 18 3.30 7.85 4.98
CA GLU A 18 4.10 7.66 6.18
C GLU A 18 5.07 6.47 6.04
N VAL A 19 4.62 5.37 5.45
CA VAL A 19 5.45 4.18 5.22
C VAL A 19 6.54 4.44 4.20
N ALA A 20 6.27 5.21 3.15
CA ALA A 20 7.31 5.67 2.22
C ALA A 20 8.39 6.48 2.96
N SER A 21 7.97 7.46 3.76
CA SER A 21 8.90 8.27 4.57
C SER A 21 9.71 7.41 5.56
N ALA A 22 9.08 6.47 6.25
CA ALA A 22 9.74 5.57 7.19
C ALA A 22 10.75 4.61 6.51
N ALA A 23 10.51 4.28 5.24
CA ALA A 23 11.43 3.52 4.40
C ALA A 23 12.59 4.37 3.82
N GLY A 24 12.62 5.68 4.11
CA GLY A 24 13.59 6.60 3.51
C GLY A 24 13.31 6.89 2.03
N LEU A 25 12.09 6.62 1.55
CA LEU A 25 11.67 6.90 0.19
C LEU A 25 11.10 8.31 0.12
N ASP A 26 11.66 9.12 -0.77
CA ASP A 26 11.10 10.42 -1.12
C ASP A 26 10.03 10.23 -2.19
N VAL A 27 8.78 10.56 -1.86
CA VAL A 27 7.64 10.44 -2.78
C VAL A 27 7.81 11.32 -4.03
N THR A 28 8.54 12.42 -3.94
CA THR A 28 8.80 13.31 -5.08
C THR A 28 9.71 12.67 -6.12
N ALA A 29 10.55 11.70 -5.73
CA ALA A 29 11.36 10.90 -6.65
C ALA A 29 10.51 10.00 -7.56
N PHE A 30 9.22 9.86 -7.28
CA PHE A 30 8.24 9.11 -8.08
C PHE A 30 7.29 10.02 -8.85
N ASP A 31 7.53 11.34 -8.89
CA ASP A 31 6.65 12.35 -9.49
C ASP A 31 5.29 12.47 -8.77
N LEU A 32 5.30 12.23 -7.44
CA LEU A 32 4.13 12.32 -6.57
C LEU A 32 4.17 13.60 -5.70
N PRO A 33 3.03 14.07 -5.20
CA PRO A 33 2.99 15.28 -4.37
C PRO A 33 3.83 15.17 -3.10
N ALA A 34 4.53 16.27 -2.77
CA ALA A 34 5.49 16.33 -1.67
C ALA A 34 4.84 16.47 -0.28
N THR A 35 3.59 16.94 -0.23
CA THR A 35 2.88 17.20 1.03
C THR A 35 1.80 16.15 1.24
N LEU A 36 1.55 15.79 2.49
CA LEU A 36 0.52 14.83 2.84
C LEU A 36 -0.89 15.25 2.35
N PRO A 37 -1.34 16.51 2.51
CA PRO A 37 -2.63 16.93 1.98
C PRO A 37 -2.75 16.75 0.47
N ASP A 38 -1.76 17.23 -0.30
CA ASP A 38 -1.79 17.12 -1.78
C ASP A 38 -1.70 15.66 -2.23
N PHE A 39 -0.97 14.83 -1.48
CA PHE A 39 -0.85 13.41 -1.76
C PHE A 39 -2.16 12.66 -1.52
N ILE A 40 -2.88 12.99 -0.44
CA ILE A 40 -4.21 12.42 -0.15
C ILE A 40 -5.20 12.83 -1.24
N ASP A 41 -5.20 14.10 -1.64
CA ASP A 41 -6.08 14.57 -2.71
C ASP A 41 -5.78 13.85 -4.03
N PHE A 42 -4.50 13.68 -4.35
CA PHE A 42 -4.06 12.93 -5.53
C PHE A 42 -4.45 11.45 -5.48
N ILE A 43 -4.28 10.77 -4.33
CA ILE A 43 -4.61 9.35 -4.21
C ILE A 43 -6.11 9.07 -4.28
N LYS A 44 -6.96 10.08 -4.09
CA LYS A 44 -8.42 9.94 -4.20
C LYS A 44 -8.96 10.13 -5.61
N GLU A 45 -8.11 10.44 -6.58
CA GLU A 45 -8.51 10.57 -7.98
C GLU A 45 -8.99 9.22 -8.54
N GLU A 46 -10.00 9.26 -9.41
CA GLU A 46 -10.52 8.05 -10.08
C GLU A 46 -9.46 7.45 -11.01
N GLY A 47 -9.21 6.14 -10.90
CA GLY A 47 -8.24 5.41 -11.73
C GLY A 47 -6.80 5.45 -11.20
N ILE A 48 -6.60 5.95 -9.97
CA ILE A 48 -5.30 5.99 -9.32
C ILE A 48 -4.65 4.62 -9.14
N GLU A 49 -5.45 3.56 -9.01
CA GLU A 49 -4.98 2.18 -8.86
C GLU A 49 -4.13 1.72 -10.06
N ASP A 50 -4.38 2.29 -11.23
CA ASP A 50 -3.66 2.03 -12.47
C ASP A 50 -2.54 3.06 -12.73
N ASP A 51 -2.38 4.08 -11.88
CA ASP A 51 -1.33 5.10 -12.07
C ASP A 51 0.06 4.49 -11.88
N ALA A 52 0.90 4.64 -12.90
CA ALA A 52 2.24 4.05 -12.92
C ALA A 52 3.16 4.62 -11.82
N ARG A 53 2.97 5.87 -11.38
CA ARG A 53 3.75 6.51 -10.32
C ARG A 53 3.43 5.87 -8.97
N VAL A 54 2.14 5.69 -8.68
CA VAL A 54 1.68 5.02 -7.46
C VAL A 54 2.16 3.57 -7.43
N ASN A 55 2.02 2.85 -8.55
CA ASN A 55 2.52 1.48 -8.66
C ASN A 55 4.03 1.38 -8.43
N ARG A 56 4.84 2.31 -8.96
CA ARG A 56 6.29 2.37 -8.69
C ARG A 56 6.59 2.60 -7.21
N LEU A 57 5.87 3.51 -6.54
CA LEU A 57 6.02 3.75 -5.10
C LEU A 57 5.71 2.49 -4.28
N LEU A 58 4.58 1.83 -4.57
CA LEU A 58 4.18 0.60 -3.87
C LEU A 58 5.20 -0.53 -4.06
N GLN A 59 5.78 -0.66 -5.26
CA GLN A 59 6.87 -1.63 -5.49
C GLN A 59 8.13 -1.26 -4.69
N ALA A 60 8.48 0.02 -4.60
CA ALA A 60 9.62 0.46 -3.80
C ALA A 60 9.41 0.19 -2.30
N ILE A 61 8.22 0.47 -1.76
CA ILE A 61 7.84 0.14 -0.37
C ILE A 61 7.95 -1.38 -0.15
N LYS A 62 7.40 -2.18 -1.08
CA LYS A 62 7.51 -3.64 -1.02
C LYS A 62 8.95 -4.13 -1.04
N GLN A 63 9.85 -3.49 -1.78
CA GLN A 63 11.27 -3.88 -1.80
C GLN A 63 12.00 -3.47 -0.54
N ALA A 64 11.70 -2.27 -0.01
CA ALA A 64 12.29 -1.74 1.21
C ALA A 64 11.86 -2.49 2.47
N GLN A 65 10.68 -3.13 2.45
CA GLN A 65 10.13 -3.91 3.57
C GLN A 65 10.18 -3.15 4.92
N PRO A 66 9.69 -1.91 5.01
CA PRO A 66 9.66 -1.18 6.27
C PRO A 66 8.83 -1.94 7.32
N PRO A 67 9.08 -1.76 8.64
CA PRO A 67 8.42 -2.52 9.69
C PRO A 67 6.90 -2.59 9.56
N ALA A 68 6.23 -1.44 9.35
CA ALA A 68 4.79 -1.37 9.19
C ALA A 68 4.26 -2.15 7.96
N TYR A 69 5.03 -2.22 6.87
CA TYR A 69 4.68 -3.05 5.71
C TYR A 69 4.74 -4.54 6.07
N ARG A 70 5.77 -4.97 6.81
CA ARG A 70 5.90 -6.38 7.23
C ARG A 70 4.78 -6.80 8.16
N GLU A 71 4.44 -5.97 9.15
CA GLU A 71 3.32 -6.22 10.06
C GLU A 71 1.99 -6.37 9.30
N LEU A 72 1.75 -5.49 8.32
CA LEU A 72 0.57 -5.61 7.47
C LEU A 72 0.61 -6.90 6.62
N ALA A 73 1.75 -7.23 6.03
CA ALA A 73 1.91 -8.43 5.21
C ALA A 73 1.70 -9.72 6.02
N GLU A 74 2.20 -9.77 7.25
CA GLU A 74 2.00 -10.87 8.19
C GLU A 74 0.52 -11.02 8.56
N PHE A 75 -0.13 -9.92 8.94
CA PHE A 75 -1.56 -9.90 9.24
C PHE A 75 -2.42 -10.39 8.07
N VAL A 76 -2.11 -9.94 6.85
CA VAL A 76 -2.81 -10.37 5.64
C VAL A 76 -2.59 -11.86 5.37
N ALA A 77 -1.37 -12.35 5.55
CA ALA A 77 -1.05 -13.76 5.39
C ALA A 77 -1.83 -14.64 6.38
N GLU A 78 -1.94 -14.24 7.65
CA GLU A 78 -2.73 -14.93 8.67
C GLU A 78 -4.22 -15.02 8.30
N ILE A 79 -4.81 -13.91 7.81
CA ILE A 79 -6.20 -13.88 7.36
C ILE A 79 -6.40 -14.82 6.16
N MET A 80 -5.49 -14.78 5.19
CA MET A 80 -5.60 -15.62 3.99
C MET A 80 -5.46 -17.11 4.30
N ASP A 81 -4.53 -17.49 5.17
CA ASP A 81 -4.35 -18.88 5.63
C ASP A 81 -5.58 -19.37 6.40
N THR A 82 -6.14 -18.53 7.27
CA THR A 82 -7.38 -18.84 8.01
C THR A 82 -8.56 -19.07 7.07
N ARG A 83 -8.71 -18.25 6.03
CA ARG A 83 -9.75 -18.44 5.00
C ARG A 83 -9.51 -19.74 4.24
N SER A 84 -8.28 -20.02 3.80
CA SER A 84 -7.95 -21.27 3.08
C SER A 84 -8.35 -22.53 3.86
N LYS A 85 -8.12 -22.54 5.19
CA LYS A 85 -8.48 -23.67 6.06
C LYS A 85 -9.99 -23.89 6.18
N LEU A 86 -10.79 -22.83 6.16
CA LEU A 86 -12.27 -22.93 6.23
C LEU A 86 -12.86 -23.56 4.96
N TRP A 87 -12.30 -23.29 3.78
CA TRP A 87 -12.74 -23.89 2.51
C TRP A 87 -12.32 -25.35 2.34
N GLN A 88 -11.32 -25.82 3.07
CA GLN A 88 -10.88 -27.23 3.05
C GLN A 88 -11.70 -28.14 4.00
N GLN A 89 -12.57 -27.55 4.84
CA GLN A 89 -13.39 -28.26 5.81
C GLN A 89 -14.89 -28.32 5.43
N SER A 90 -15.26 -27.82 4.26
CA SER A 90 -16.61 -27.90 3.67
C SER A 90 -16.64 -28.91 2.52
#